data_AF-A0A1H2T6D0-F1
#
_entry.id   AF-A0A1H2T6D0-F1
#
_cell.length_a   1.000
_cell.length_b   1.000
_cell.length_c   1.000
_cell.angle_alpha   90.00
_cell.angle_beta   90.00
_cell.angle_gamma   90.00
#
_symmetry.space_group_name_H-M   'P 1'
#
loop_
_entity.id
_entity.type
_entity.pdbx_description
1 polymer ?
#
loop_
_entity_poly.entity_id
_entity_poly.type
_entity_poly.pdbx_seq_one_letter_code
_entity_poly.pdbx_strand_id
1 'polypeptide(L)'
;MKNKINKFIVRNICIVVLIHFIFSMYYSYLILGSKLIKSPDFLRLVAGGIQVEDSSNLFLIILYVAPKCLLFLWITNSFVKDLKSNFLYIFLRTSNRTKWLNKTIILTIISVFYYEAIFFTSIVILLVCNGLKISAWDILELFLLEFFQMIMLAFFSNGMQLFLNETACVFGTLLELAVPLIITGVIYENHGMWIYPAKCIPFNWGNYNYMMSYHSNTFITVLFISLICILIYFVSKRKINKYEFM
;
A
#
# COMPACT_ATOMS: atom_id res chain seq x y z
N MET A 1 -2.53 25.93 13.26
CA MET A 1 -2.02 24.69 13.90
C MET A 1 -0.59 24.47 13.43
N LYS A 2 0.39 24.41 14.35
CA LYS A 2 1.79 24.11 14.00
C LYS A 2 1.90 22.66 13.51
N ASN A 3 2.27 22.45 12.24
CA ASN A 3 2.62 21.15 11.66
C ASN A 3 3.96 20.64 12.24
N LYS A 4 3.98 20.27 13.52
CA LYS A 4 5.04 19.41 14.03
C LYS A 4 4.65 17.99 13.69
N ILE A 5 5.42 17.32 12.84
CA ILE A 5 5.37 15.85 12.72
C ILE A 5 5.51 15.32 14.14
N ASN A 6 4.44 14.72 14.64
CA ASN A 6 4.37 14.28 16.03
C ASN A 6 5.37 13.13 16.20
N LYS A 7 6.23 13.17 17.24
CA LYS A 7 7.18 12.08 17.54
C LYS A 7 6.49 10.71 17.58
N PHE A 8 5.23 10.69 18.02
CA PHE A 8 4.38 9.48 18.02
C PHE A 8 4.11 8.91 16.62
N ILE A 9 3.89 9.77 15.62
CA ILE A 9 3.65 9.36 14.24
C ILE A 9 4.90 8.69 13.65
N VAL A 10 6.05 9.35 13.78
CA VAL A 10 7.33 8.81 13.31
C VAL A 10 7.63 7.47 13.97
N ARG A 11 7.46 7.36 15.29
CA ARG A 11 7.69 6.12 16.03
C ARG A 11 6.86 4.96 15.48
N ASN A 12 5.57 5.17 15.24
CA ASN A 12 4.69 4.10 14.77
C ASN A 12 5.05 3.69 13.33
N ILE A 13 5.37 4.65 12.46
CA ILE A 13 5.84 4.33 11.10
C ILE A 13 7.11 3.48 11.17
N CYS A 14 8.09 3.84 12.01
CA CYS A 14 9.32 3.04 12.16
C CYS A 14 9.03 1.61 12.64
N ILE A 15 8.09 1.43 13.58
CA ILE A 15 7.70 0.08 14.05
C ILE A 15 7.07 -0.74 12.91
N VAL A 16 6.15 -0.14 12.14
CA VAL A 16 5.51 -0.84 11.01
C VAL A 16 6.53 -1.16 9.91
N VAL A 17 7.49 -0.27 9.65
CA VAL A 17 8.61 -0.55 8.71
C VAL A 17 9.46 -1.70 9.21
N LEU A 18 9.81 -1.74 10.50
CA LEU A 18 10.56 -2.86 11.08
C LEU A 18 9.81 -4.19 10.91
N ILE A 19 8.51 -4.20 11.19
CA ILE A 19 7.67 -5.38 11.01
C ILE A 19 7.63 -5.79 9.53
N HIS A 20 7.44 -4.83 8.61
CA HIS A 20 7.45 -5.11 7.18
C HIS A 20 8.79 -5.72 6.75
N PHE A 21 9.90 -5.13 7.19
CA PHE A 21 11.24 -5.64 6.91
C PHE A 21 11.46 -7.06 7.42
N ILE A 22 11.01 -7.37 8.65
CA ILE A 22 11.11 -8.73 9.21
C ILE A 22 10.29 -9.71 8.38
N PHE A 23 9.06 -9.35 8.03
CA PHE A 23 8.15 -10.20 7.28
C PHE A 23 8.65 -10.43 5.84
N SER A 24 9.13 -9.40 5.17
CA SER A 24 9.68 -9.50 3.81
C SER A 24 10.99 -10.28 3.77
N MET A 25 11.86 -10.13 4.79
CA MET A 25 13.06 -10.94 4.94
C MET A 25 12.73 -12.41 5.21
N TYR A 26 11.72 -12.68 6.04
CA TYR A 26 11.29 -14.05 6.31
C TYR A 26 10.65 -14.70 5.09
N TYR A 27 9.77 -13.99 4.38
CA TYR A 27 9.22 -14.42 3.09
C TYR A 27 10.33 -14.76 2.08
N SER A 28 11.29 -13.85 1.91
CA SER A 28 12.40 -14.04 0.98
C SER A 28 13.29 -15.22 1.40
N TYR A 29 13.48 -15.45 2.70
CA TYR A 29 14.22 -16.60 3.23
C TYR A 29 13.52 -17.92 2.93
N LEU A 30 12.19 -18.00 3.01
CA LEU A 30 11.44 -19.21 2.66
C LEU A 30 11.63 -19.61 1.19
N ILE A 31 11.81 -18.64 0.30
CA ILE A 31 11.98 -18.87 -1.14
C ILE A 31 13.44 -19.15 -1.51
N LEU A 32 14.38 -18.31 -1.05
CA LEU A 32 15.79 -18.36 -1.45
C LEU A 32 16.68 -19.19 -0.52
N GLY A 33 16.19 -19.53 0.68
CA GLY A 33 16.94 -20.25 1.70
C GLY A 33 18.27 -19.58 2.05
N SER A 34 19.34 -20.37 2.08
CA SER A 34 20.69 -19.90 2.42
C SER A 34 21.31 -18.95 1.38
N LYS A 35 20.73 -18.83 0.18
CA LYS A 35 21.21 -17.94 -0.89
C LYS A 35 20.60 -16.54 -0.85
N LEU A 36 19.73 -16.26 0.13
CA LEU A 36 18.94 -15.05 0.27
C LEU A 36 19.66 -13.77 -0.19
N ILE A 37 20.73 -13.38 0.51
CA ILE A 37 21.41 -12.10 0.31
C ILE A 37 22.31 -12.13 -0.93
N LYS A 38 22.62 -13.29 -1.50
CA LYS A 38 23.48 -13.42 -2.69
C LYS A 38 22.68 -13.56 -3.99
N SER A 39 21.36 -13.68 -3.90
CA SER A 39 20.50 -13.87 -5.06
C SER A 39 20.23 -12.56 -5.78
N PRO A 40 20.29 -12.52 -7.12
CA PRO A 40 19.85 -11.36 -7.89
C PRO A 40 18.35 -11.06 -7.67
N ASP A 41 17.56 -12.07 -7.29
CA ASP A 41 16.12 -11.92 -7.03
C ASP A 41 15.79 -11.36 -5.64
N PHE A 42 16.79 -11.18 -4.77
CA PHE A 42 16.59 -10.69 -3.40
C PHE A 42 15.81 -9.37 -3.37
N LEU A 43 16.23 -8.40 -4.18
CA LEU A 43 15.61 -7.08 -4.23
C LEU A 43 14.14 -7.17 -4.67
N ARG A 44 13.85 -8.06 -5.61
CA ARG A 44 12.50 -8.29 -6.14
C ARG A 44 11.59 -9.01 -5.15
N LEU A 45 12.13 -9.91 -4.33
CA LEU A 45 11.33 -10.61 -3.31
C LEU A 45 11.08 -9.73 -2.08
N VAL A 46 12.04 -8.90 -1.70
CA VAL A 46 11.90 -8.02 -0.52
C VAL A 46 11.05 -6.78 -0.82
N ALA A 47 11.19 -6.19 -2.02
CA ALA A 47 10.55 -4.92 -2.38
C ALA A 47 9.59 -5.00 -3.57
N GLY A 48 9.53 -6.13 -4.29
CA GLY A 48 8.71 -6.30 -5.49
C GLY A 48 7.39 -7.06 -5.28
N GLY A 49 7.09 -7.46 -4.05
CA GLY A 49 5.83 -8.11 -3.67
C GLY A 49 5.81 -9.63 -3.81
N ILE A 50 4.62 -10.22 -3.68
CA ILE A 50 4.46 -11.68 -3.73
C ILE A 50 4.56 -12.20 -5.17
N GLN A 51 5.19 -13.36 -5.39
CA GLN A 51 5.22 -14.02 -6.70
C GLN A 51 3.86 -14.67 -7.01
N VAL A 52 3.62 -14.95 -8.28
CA VAL A 52 2.32 -15.46 -8.73
C VAL A 52 2.09 -16.87 -8.19
N GLU A 53 3.14 -17.69 -8.25
CA GLU A 53 3.21 -19.05 -7.72
C GLU A 53 2.91 -19.08 -6.22
N ASP A 54 3.42 -18.09 -5.48
CA ASP A 54 3.26 -18.00 -4.03
C ASP A 54 1.86 -17.53 -3.60
N SER A 55 1.07 -17.02 -4.55
CA SER A 55 -0.24 -16.44 -4.30
C SER A 55 -1.33 -17.47 -4.06
N SER A 56 -1.05 -18.77 -4.24
CA SER A 56 -1.93 -19.84 -3.77
C SER A 56 -1.63 -20.27 -2.33
N ASN A 57 -0.50 -19.85 -1.77
CA ASN A 57 -0.14 -20.17 -0.39
C ASN A 57 -0.62 -19.08 0.59
N LEU A 58 -1.67 -19.41 1.34
CA LEU A 58 -2.27 -18.50 2.32
C LEU A 58 -1.27 -17.99 3.37
N PHE A 59 -0.26 -18.79 3.75
CA PHE A 59 0.76 -18.36 4.69
C PHE A 59 1.65 -17.25 4.11
N LEU A 60 2.07 -17.39 2.85
CA LEU A 60 2.88 -16.37 2.16
C LEU A 60 2.08 -15.08 1.91
N ILE A 61 0.79 -15.21 1.60
CA ILE A 61 -0.13 -14.07 1.50
C ILE A 61 -0.21 -13.34 2.84
N ILE A 62 -0.35 -14.04 3.97
CA ILE A 62 -0.38 -13.40 5.30
C ILE A 62 0.91 -12.64 5.57
N LEU A 63 2.07 -13.22 5.23
CA LEU A 63 3.36 -12.55 5.41
C LEU A 63 3.44 -11.24 4.61
N TYR A 64 2.88 -11.21 3.41
CA TYR A 64 2.86 -10.01 2.58
C TYR A 64 1.80 -8.98 3.04
N VAL A 65 0.60 -9.44 3.41
CA VAL A 65 -0.55 -8.57 3.71
C VAL A 65 -0.48 -7.96 5.11
N ALA A 66 -0.01 -8.69 6.12
CA ALA A 66 -0.09 -8.25 7.51
C ALA A 66 0.61 -6.89 7.78
N PRO A 67 1.83 -6.63 7.28
CA PRO A 67 2.48 -5.33 7.49
C PRO A 67 1.71 -4.17 6.84
N LYS A 68 1.18 -4.38 5.62
CA LYS A 68 0.38 -3.39 4.89
C LYS A 68 -0.93 -3.11 5.61
N CYS A 69 -1.58 -4.15 6.13
CA CYS A 69 -2.79 -4.01 6.93
C CYS A 69 -2.53 -3.16 8.19
N LEU A 70 -1.42 -3.40 8.90
CA LEU A 70 -1.05 -2.59 10.07
C LEU A 70 -0.83 -1.12 9.71
N LEU A 71 -0.18 -0.86 8.57
CA LEU A 71 0.00 0.52 8.08
C LEU A 71 -1.34 1.19 7.82
N PHE A 72 -2.24 0.55 7.07
CA PHE A 72 -3.53 1.15 6.74
C PHE A 72 -4.43 1.30 7.94
N LEU A 73 -4.48 0.32 8.85
CA LEU A 73 -5.20 0.51 10.12
C LEU A 73 -4.69 1.73 10.88
N TRP A 74 -3.39 1.98 10.90
CA TRP A 74 -2.84 3.15 11.55
C TRP A 74 -3.19 4.47 10.81
N ILE A 75 -3.04 4.52 9.49
CA ILE A 75 -3.41 5.68 8.65
C ILE A 75 -4.91 5.99 8.80
N THR A 76 -5.74 4.98 8.65
CA THR A 76 -7.20 5.07 8.70
C THR A 76 -7.69 5.43 10.11
N ASN A 77 -7.05 4.93 11.18
CA ASN A 77 -7.37 5.37 12.54
C ASN A 77 -7.05 6.85 12.79
N SER A 78 -5.98 7.36 12.17
CA SER A 78 -5.66 8.80 12.21
C SER A 78 -6.76 9.62 11.52
N PHE A 79 -7.24 9.16 10.37
CA PHE A 79 -8.36 9.75 9.64
C PHE A 79 -9.62 9.83 10.50
N VAL A 80 -10.04 8.70 11.09
CA VAL A 80 -11.24 8.59 11.93
C VAL A 80 -11.13 9.51 13.16
N LYS A 81 -9.96 9.52 13.82
CA LYS A 81 -9.73 10.36 14.99
C LYS A 81 -9.85 11.85 14.64
N ASP A 82 -9.29 12.28 13.51
CA ASP A 82 -9.39 13.67 13.07
C ASP A 82 -10.85 14.04 12.74
N LEU A 83 -11.57 13.17 12.02
CA LEU A 83 -12.98 13.35 11.68
C LEU A 83 -13.86 13.49 12.92
N LYS A 84 -13.69 12.62 13.93
CA LYS A 84 -14.44 12.69 15.20
C LYS A 84 -14.10 13.95 16.00
N SER A 85 -12.81 14.25 16.16
CA SER A 85 -12.36 15.39 16.98
C SER A 85 -12.74 16.76 16.40
N ASN A 86 -12.83 16.86 15.07
CA ASN A 86 -13.08 18.11 14.36
C ASN A 86 -14.44 18.12 13.66
N PHE A 87 -15.35 17.21 14.02
CA PHE A 87 -16.62 17.00 13.33
C PHE A 87 -17.40 18.29 13.11
N LEU A 88 -17.63 19.07 14.18
CA LEU A 88 -18.34 20.35 14.11
C LEU A 88 -17.63 21.32 13.15
N TYR A 89 -16.31 21.47 13.27
CA TYR A 89 -15.53 22.37 12.42
C TYR A 89 -15.60 21.99 10.93
N ILE A 90 -15.58 20.70 10.63
CA ILE A 90 -15.61 20.16 9.27
C ILE A 90 -17.00 20.36 8.64
N PHE A 91 -18.07 20.00 9.35
CA PHE A 91 -19.40 19.90 8.75
C PHE A 91 -20.25 21.18 8.84
N LEU A 92 -19.91 22.15 9.71
CA LEU A 92 -20.64 23.42 9.84
C LEU A 92 -20.46 24.38 8.66
N ARG A 93 -19.42 24.23 7.83
CA ARG A 93 -19.21 25.06 6.63
C ARG A 93 -18.70 24.23 5.45
N THR A 94 -19.35 24.36 4.29
CA THR A 94 -18.99 23.62 3.05
C THR A 94 -17.55 23.86 2.61
N SER A 95 -17.01 25.06 2.80
CA SER A 95 -15.61 25.38 2.48
C SER A 95 -14.59 24.67 3.38
N ASN A 96 -15.00 24.23 4.59
CA ASN A 96 -14.12 23.48 5.51
C ASN A 96 -14.06 21.99 5.14
N ARG A 97 -15.13 21.44 4.60
CA ARG A 97 -15.22 20.03 4.17
C ARG A 97 -14.16 19.66 3.13
N THR A 98 -14.06 20.47 2.07
CA THR A 98 -13.09 20.24 0.99
C THR A 98 -11.65 20.54 1.43
N LYS A 99 -11.44 21.57 2.25
CA LYS A 99 -10.13 21.87 2.86
C LYS A 99 -9.66 20.73 3.75
N TRP A 100 -10.56 20.16 4.56
CA TRP A 100 -10.26 19.03 5.41
C TRP A 100 -9.89 17.79 4.58
N LEU A 101 -10.71 17.42 3.58
CA LEU A 101 -10.41 16.30 2.69
C LEU A 101 -9.04 16.46 2.01
N ASN A 102 -8.74 17.63 1.46
CA ASN A 102 -7.44 17.90 0.82
C ASN A 102 -6.28 17.78 1.81
N LYS A 103 -6.43 18.31 3.02
CA LYS A 103 -5.42 18.18 4.09
C LYS A 103 -5.17 16.71 4.41
N THR A 104 -6.22 15.92 4.57
CA THR A 104 -6.13 14.51 4.94
C THR A 104 -5.47 13.66 3.85
N ILE A 105 -5.75 13.98 2.58
CA ILE A 105 -5.09 13.36 1.42
C ILE A 105 -3.60 13.66 1.41
N ILE A 106 -3.21 14.92 1.59
CA ILE A 106 -1.80 15.32 1.64
C ILE A 106 -1.08 14.60 2.79
N LEU A 107 -1.71 14.52 3.97
CA LEU A 107 -1.14 13.80 5.12
C LEU A 107 -0.98 12.30 4.84
N THR A 108 -1.92 11.70 4.10
CA THR A 108 -1.84 10.29 3.69
C THR A 108 -0.67 10.07 2.75
N ILE A 109 -0.53 10.91 1.71
CA ILE A 109 0.60 10.86 0.77
C ILE A 109 1.93 10.99 1.50
N ILE A 110 2.06 11.97 2.40
CA ILE A 110 3.29 12.19 3.18
C ILE A 110 3.60 10.98 4.07
N SER A 111 2.58 10.39 4.69
CA SER A 111 2.75 9.23 5.58
C SER A 111 3.23 8.00 4.82
N VAL A 112 2.64 7.73 3.64
CA VAL A 112 3.07 6.64 2.75
C VAL A 112 4.48 6.90 2.22
N PHE A 113 4.77 8.13 1.78
CA PHE A 113 6.12 8.50 1.31
C PHE A 113 7.17 8.26 2.39
N TYR A 114 6.90 8.70 3.62
CA TYR A 114 7.83 8.54 4.73
C TYR A 114 8.05 7.08 5.09
N TYR A 115 6.98 6.27 5.06
CA TYR A 115 7.04 4.83 5.24
C TYR A 115 7.94 4.16 4.19
N GLU A 116 7.67 4.40 2.90
CA GLU A 116 8.43 3.81 1.80
C GLU A 116 9.89 4.27 1.82
N ALA A 117 10.15 5.54 2.09
CA ALA A 117 11.51 6.07 2.17
C ALA A 117 12.34 5.36 3.25
N ILE A 118 11.77 5.12 4.44
CA ILE A 118 12.47 4.38 5.51
C ILE A 118 12.67 2.91 5.10
N PHE A 119 11.64 2.28 4.52
CA PHE A 119 11.73 0.88 4.11
C PHE A 119 12.82 0.68 3.04
N PHE A 120 12.79 1.45 1.95
CA PHE A 120 13.78 1.35 0.89
C PHE A 120 15.18 1.76 1.35
N THR A 121 15.33 2.78 2.21
CA THR A 121 16.66 3.09 2.77
C THR A 121 17.22 1.95 3.61
N SER A 122 16.39 1.24 4.38
CA SER A 122 16.83 0.07 5.16
C SER A 122 17.35 -1.06 4.25
N ILE A 123 16.69 -1.28 3.11
CA ILE A 123 17.09 -2.27 2.10
C ILE A 123 18.40 -1.85 1.43
N VAL A 124 18.54 -0.59 1.03
CA VAL A 124 19.77 -0.07 0.43
C VAL A 124 20.95 -0.21 1.39
N ILE A 125 20.78 0.14 2.67
CA ILE A 125 21.84 -0.03 3.69
C ILE A 125 22.25 -1.50 3.78
N LEU A 126 21.29 -2.42 3.90
CA LEU A 126 21.56 -3.86 3.96
C LEU A 126 22.39 -4.32 2.76
N LEU A 127 22.02 -3.88 1.57
CA LEU A 127 22.66 -4.32 0.34
C LEU A 127 24.08 -3.77 0.18
N VAL A 128 24.30 -2.50 0.52
CA VAL A 128 25.62 -1.88 0.55
C VAL A 128 26.53 -2.58 1.56
N CYS A 129 26.03 -2.87 2.76
CA CYS A 129 26.78 -3.61 3.79
C CYS A 129 27.18 -5.03 3.34
N ASN A 130 26.42 -5.64 2.42
CA ASN A 130 26.72 -6.96 1.87
C ASN A 130 27.48 -6.91 0.52
N GLY A 131 27.89 -5.72 0.06
CA GLY A 131 28.72 -5.57 -1.14
C GLY A 131 27.99 -5.85 -2.46
N LEU A 132 26.66 -5.83 -2.47
CA LEU A 132 25.89 -6.05 -3.70
C LEU A 132 25.80 -4.76 -4.53
N LYS A 133 26.09 -4.88 -5.83
CA LYS A 133 25.90 -3.81 -6.81
C LYS A 133 24.44 -3.77 -7.23
N ILE A 134 23.82 -2.59 -7.14
CA ILE A 134 22.43 -2.39 -7.51
C ILE A 134 22.32 -1.19 -8.45
N SER A 135 21.49 -1.36 -9.47
CA SER A 135 21.10 -0.26 -10.33
C SER A 135 20.19 0.71 -9.57
N ALA A 136 20.55 2.00 -9.57
CA ALA A 136 19.69 3.04 -9.01
C ALA A 136 18.30 3.06 -9.68
N TRP A 137 18.23 2.65 -10.95
CA TRP A 137 16.97 2.56 -11.70
C TRP A 137 16.04 1.48 -11.14
N ASP A 138 16.57 0.31 -10.77
CA ASP A 138 15.75 -0.79 -10.25
C ASP A 138 15.13 -0.42 -8.89
N ILE A 139 15.90 0.28 -8.03
CA ILE A 139 15.41 0.79 -6.76
C ILE A 139 14.31 1.83 -6.98
N LEU A 140 14.53 2.77 -7.91
CA LEU A 140 13.58 3.83 -8.20
C LEU A 140 12.28 3.29 -8.81
N GLU A 141 12.38 2.29 -9.68
CA GLU A 141 11.23 1.62 -10.29
C GLU A 141 10.36 0.93 -9.23
N LEU A 142 10.99 0.12 -8.37
CA LEU A 142 10.31 -0.57 -7.26
C LEU A 142 9.69 0.44 -6.28
N PHE A 143 10.44 1.48 -5.91
CA PHE A 143 9.96 2.52 -5.01
C PHE A 143 8.72 3.21 -5.55
N LEU A 144 8.75 3.64 -6.83
CA LEU A 144 7.61 4.32 -7.44
C LEU A 144 6.39 3.39 -7.49
N LEU A 145 6.57 2.16 -7.96
CA LEU A 145 5.45 1.24 -8.13
C LEU A 145 4.76 0.94 -6.78
N GLU A 146 5.54 0.61 -5.75
CA GLU A 146 5.03 0.32 -4.40
C GLU A 146 4.40 1.57 -3.77
N PHE A 147 5.05 2.74 -3.89
CA PHE A 147 4.53 4.01 -3.38
C PHE A 147 3.14 4.35 -3.96
N PHE A 148 2.98 4.25 -5.27
CA PHE A 148 1.70 4.53 -5.92
C PHE A 148 0.62 3.52 -5.53
N GLN A 149 0.97 2.23 -5.40
CA GLN A 149 0.04 1.21 -4.93
C GLN A 149 -0.44 1.50 -3.51
N MET A 150 0.49 1.79 -2.61
CA MET A 150 0.18 2.07 -1.21
C MET A 150 -0.67 3.34 -1.07
N ILE A 151 -0.48 4.36 -1.92
CA ILE A 151 -1.38 5.52 -1.98
C ILE A 151 -2.78 5.12 -2.41
N MET A 152 -2.91 4.34 -3.49
CA MET A 152 -4.21 3.91 -4.01
C MET A 152 -5.01 3.13 -2.96
N LEU A 153 -4.35 2.17 -2.31
CA LEU A 153 -4.94 1.38 -1.24
C LEU A 153 -5.32 2.25 -0.03
N ALA A 154 -4.44 3.17 0.38
CA ALA A 154 -4.75 4.09 1.48
C ALA A 154 -5.93 5.02 1.15
N PHE A 155 -6.04 5.50 -0.09
CA PHE A 155 -7.16 6.33 -0.53
C PHE A 155 -8.46 5.56 -0.54
N PHE A 156 -8.43 4.31 -1.00
CA PHE A 156 -9.61 3.45 -0.98
C PHE A 156 -10.05 3.14 0.45
N SER A 157 -9.12 2.75 1.34
CA SER A 157 -9.39 2.53 2.77
C SER A 157 -9.96 3.77 3.47
N ASN A 158 -9.38 4.95 3.26
CA ASN A 158 -9.93 6.21 3.78
C ASN A 158 -11.29 6.55 3.16
N GLY A 159 -11.48 6.25 1.87
CA GLY A 159 -12.73 6.42 1.16
C GLY A 159 -13.85 5.57 1.79
N MET A 160 -13.58 4.29 2.08
CA MET A 160 -14.53 3.36 2.71
C MET A 160 -15.09 3.90 4.04
N GLN A 161 -14.28 4.61 4.84
CA GLN A 161 -14.72 5.22 6.10
C GLN A 161 -15.81 6.29 5.94
N LEU A 162 -15.97 6.85 4.74
CA LEU A 162 -17.06 7.78 4.45
C LEU A 162 -18.40 7.09 4.17
N PHE A 163 -18.39 5.76 3.98
CA PHE A 163 -19.55 4.96 3.59
C PHE A 163 -19.92 3.89 4.61
N LEU A 164 -18.94 3.34 5.32
CA LEU A 164 -19.08 2.19 6.20
C LEU A 164 -18.72 2.54 7.64
N ASN A 165 -19.15 1.72 8.59
CA ASN A 165 -18.71 1.83 9.98
C ASN A 165 -17.26 1.33 10.16
N GLU A 166 -16.67 1.62 11.31
CA GLU A 166 -15.26 1.31 11.58
C GLU A 166 -14.93 -0.18 11.45
N THR A 167 -15.79 -1.07 11.97
CA THR A 167 -15.59 -2.52 11.91
C THR A 167 -15.65 -3.05 10.48
N ALA A 168 -16.62 -2.58 9.69
CA ALA A 168 -16.71 -2.94 8.27
C ALA A 168 -15.53 -2.39 7.46
N CYS A 169 -14.98 -1.22 7.82
CA CYS A 169 -13.78 -0.70 7.16
C CYS A 169 -12.51 -1.48 7.49
N VAL A 170 -12.33 -1.92 8.74
CA VAL A 170 -11.23 -2.80 9.13
C VAL A 170 -11.28 -4.09 8.33
N PHE A 171 -12.46 -4.72 8.27
CA PHE A 171 -12.67 -5.94 7.49
C PHE A 171 -12.50 -5.69 5.98
N GLY A 172 -13.04 -4.59 5.46
CA GLY A 172 -12.89 -4.20 4.06
C GLY A 172 -11.43 -3.97 3.67
N THR A 173 -10.62 -3.37 4.55
CA THR A 173 -9.18 -3.18 4.33
C THR A 173 -8.44 -4.52 4.26
N LEU A 174 -8.81 -5.50 5.09
CA LEU A 174 -8.25 -6.86 5.00
C LEU A 174 -8.62 -7.53 3.67
N LEU A 175 -9.89 -7.44 3.27
CA LEU A 175 -10.35 -8.01 2.01
C LEU A 175 -9.67 -7.36 0.80
N GLU A 176 -9.55 -6.03 0.80
CA GLU A 176 -8.88 -5.26 -0.23
C GLU A 176 -7.45 -5.72 -0.47
N LEU A 177 -6.73 -6.13 0.58
CA LEU A 177 -5.35 -6.58 0.46
C LEU A 177 -5.23 -8.06 0.10
N ALA A 178 -6.04 -8.92 0.70
CA ALA A 178 -5.88 -10.37 0.58
C ALA A 178 -6.61 -10.97 -0.62
N VAL A 179 -7.85 -10.54 -0.88
CA VAL A 179 -8.71 -11.14 -1.91
C VAL A 179 -8.11 -11.02 -3.31
N PRO A 180 -7.57 -9.86 -3.73
CA PRO A 180 -6.91 -9.74 -5.03
C PRO A 180 -5.79 -10.76 -5.27
N LEU A 181 -5.01 -11.06 -4.24
CA LEU A 181 -3.89 -12.02 -4.31
C LEU A 181 -4.41 -13.46 -4.38
N ILE A 182 -5.38 -13.80 -3.53
CA ILE A 182 -6.02 -15.13 -3.50
C ILE A 182 -6.67 -15.43 -4.84
N ILE A 183 -7.42 -14.48 -5.41
CA ILE A 183 -8.05 -14.65 -6.73
C ILE A 183 -6.97 -14.92 -7.80
N THR A 184 -5.87 -14.16 -7.80
CA THR A 184 -4.77 -14.40 -8.73
C THR A 184 -4.16 -15.80 -8.57
N GLY A 185 -3.91 -16.24 -7.33
CA GLY A 185 -3.40 -17.60 -7.06
C GLY A 185 -4.35 -18.71 -7.52
N VAL A 186 -5.64 -18.59 -7.20
CA VAL A 186 -6.65 -19.58 -7.62
C VAL A 186 -6.74 -19.68 -9.15
N ILE A 187 -6.67 -18.54 -9.86
CA ILE A 187 -6.70 -18.56 -11.33
C ILE A 187 -5.40 -19.13 -11.91
N TYR A 188 -4.25 -18.83 -11.30
CA TYR A 188 -2.95 -19.38 -11.69
C TYR A 188 -2.98 -20.91 -11.69
N GLU A 189 -3.43 -21.52 -10.60
CA GLU A 189 -3.46 -22.97 -10.45
C GLU A 189 -4.42 -23.66 -11.43
N ASN A 190 -5.57 -23.05 -11.74
CA ASN A 190 -6.63 -23.72 -12.48
C ASN A 190 -6.57 -23.56 -14.01
N HIS A 191 -6.02 -22.46 -14.53
CA HIS A 191 -6.28 -22.08 -15.93
C HIS A 191 -5.06 -21.68 -16.76
N GLY A 192 -3.88 -21.46 -16.18
CA GLY A 192 -2.66 -21.03 -16.91
C GLY A 192 -2.74 -19.64 -17.58
N MET A 193 -3.94 -19.15 -17.89
CA MET A 193 -4.27 -17.85 -18.49
C MET A 193 -4.51 -16.76 -17.43
N TRP A 194 -3.95 -16.91 -16.24
CA TRP A 194 -4.13 -16.01 -15.09
C TRP A 194 -3.70 -14.56 -15.36
N ILE A 195 -2.80 -14.37 -16.33
CA ILE A 195 -2.25 -13.07 -16.72
C ILE A 195 -3.35 -12.07 -17.10
N TYR A 196 -4.37 -12.51 -17.84
CA TYR A 196 -5.45 -11.63 -18.31
C TYR A 196 -6.32 -11.10 -17.16
N PRO A 197 -6.90 -11.95 -16.30
CA PRO A 197 -7.67 -11.46 -15.16
C PRO A 197 -6.78 -10.72 -14.13
N ALA A 198 -5.53 -11.13 -13.91
CA ALA A 198 -4.63 -10.42 -13.00
C ALA A 198 -4.35 -8.98 -13.48
N LYS A 199 -4.21 -8.75 -14.80
CA LYS A 199 -4.13 -7.41 -15.41
C LYS A 199 -5.39 -6.57 -15.17
N CYS A 200 -6.54 -7.19 -14.91
CA CYS A 200 -7.80 -6.48 -14.68
C CYS A 200 -8.08 -6.19 -13.20
N ILE A 201 -7.21 -6.62 -12.26
CA ILE A 201 -7.38 -6.40 -10.82
C ILE A 201 -6.48 -5.23 -10.38
N PRO A 202 -7.02 -4.00 -10.21
CA PRO A 202 -6.18 -2.82 -9.98
C PRO A 202 -5.38 -2.87 -8.68
N PHE A 203 -5.91 -3.55 -7.67
CA PHE A 203 -5.26 -3.74 -6.37
C PHE A 203 -3.92 -4.48 -6.48
N ASN A 204 -3.71 -5.25 -7.55
CA ASN A 204 -2.49 -6.00 -7.81
C ASN A 204 -1.47 -5.24 -8.67
N TRP A 205 -1.83 -4.09 -9.26
CA TRP A 205 -0.98 -3.41 -10.24
C TRP A 205 0.34 -2.90 -9.67
N GLY A 206 0.43 -2.67 -8.36
CA GLY A 206 1.69 -2.31 -7.73
C GLY A 206 2.64 -3.47 -7.41
N ASN A 207 2.17 -4.71 -7.56
CA ASN A 207 3.02 -5.87 -7.37
C ASN A 207 3.98 -6.00 -8.56
N TYR A 208 5.25 -5.65 -8.34
CA TYR A 208 6.29 -5.71 -9.37
C TYR A 208 6.46 -7.13 -9.94
N ASN A 209 6.41 -8.16 -9.11
CA ASN A 209 6.59 -9.54 -9.56
C ASN A 209 5.47 -9.97 -10.50
N TYR A 210 4.23 -9.54 -10.25
CA TYR A 210 3.15 -9.75 -11.20
C TYR A 210 3.37 -8.94 -12.47
N MET A 211 3.72 -7.66 -12.35
CA MET A 211 3.96 -6.76 -13.48
C MET A 211 5.01 -7.29 -14.46
N MET A 212 6.10 -7.82 -13.93
CA MET A 212 7.15 -8.48 -14.70
C MET A 212 6.65 -9.73 -15.42
N SER A 213 5.84 -10.53 -14.73
CA SER A 213 5.26 -11.77 -15.27
C SER A 213 4.32 -11.53 -16.45
N TYR A 214 3.68 -10.35 -16.53
CA TYR A 214 2.79 -9.99 -17.63
C TYR A 214 3.31 -8.90 -18.57
N HIS A 215 4.61 -8.57 -18.46
CA HIS A 215 5.35 -7.61 -19.29
C HIS A 215 4.68 -6.24 -19.42
N SER A 216 4.18 -5.68 -18.31
CA SER A 216 3.65 -4.32 -18.32
C SER A 216 4.72 -3.28 -18.08
N ASN A 217 4.48 -2.09 -18.60
CA ASN A 217 5.33 -0.93 -18.42
C ASN A 217 4.96 -0.19 -17.13
N THR A 218 5.94 0.02 -16.26
CA THR A 218 5.80 0.69 -14.97
C THR A 218 5.15 2.06 -15.07
N PHE A 219 5.54 2.88 -16.07
CA PHE A 219 4.96 4.21 -16.26
C PHE A 219 3.47 4.14 -16.58
N ILE A 220 3.06 3.21 -17.45
CA ILE A 220 1.66 3.01 -17.80
C ILE A 220 0.87 2.56 -16.57
N THR A 221 1.41 1.62 -15.81
CA THR A 221 0.80 1.13 -14.56
C THR A 221 0.61 2.27 -13.55
N VAL A 222 1.64 3.08 -13.31
CA VAL A 222 1.59 4.25 -12.40
C VAL A 222 0.56 5.28 -12.86
N LEU A 223 0.43 5.53 -14.17
CA LEU A 223 -0.60 6.42 -14.72
C LEU A 223 -2.01 5.90 -14.41
N PHE A 224 -2.27 4.61 -14.63
CA PHE A 224 -3.56 4.02 -14.32
C PHE A 224 -3.89 4.05 -12.81
N ILE A 225 -2.92 3.74 -11.95
CA ILE A 225 -3.08 3.86 -10.50
C ILE A 225 -3.40 5.31 -10.11
N SER A 226 -2.71 6.28 -10.70
CA SER A 226 -2.96 7.71 -10.46
C SER A 226 -4.38 8.14 -10.86
N LEU A 227 -4.89 7.63 -11.99
CA LEU A 227 -6.28 7.87 -12.42
C LEU A 227 -7.29 7.30 -11.42
N ILE A 228 -7.04 6.11 -10.88
CA ILE A 228 -7.89 5.53 -9.83
C ILE A 228 -7.89 6.40 -8.57
N CYS A 229 -6.72 6.88 -8.13
CA CYS A 229 -6.62 7.79 -6.98
C CYS A 229 -7.44 9.07 -7.20
N ILE A 230 -7.40 9.64 -8.40
CA ILE A 230 -8.19 10.81 -8.78
C ILE A 230 -9.69 10.50 -8.72
N LEU A 231 -10.11 9.34 -9.23
CA LEU A 231 -11.51 8.89 -9.16
C LEU A 231 -11.99 8.73 -7.72
N ILE A 232 -11.21 8.06 -6.86
CA ILE A 232 -11.51 7.89 -5.43
C ILE A 232 -11.64 9.25 -4.74
N TYR A 233 -10.75 10.20 -5.06
CA TYR A 233 -10.85 11.57 -4.55
C TYR A 233 -12.19 12.24 -4.90
N PHE A 234 -12.60 12.19 -6.18
CA PHE A 234 -13.85 12.80 -6.60
C PHE A 234 -15.08 12.15 -5.97
N VAL A 235 -15.07 10.82 -5.82
CA VAL A 235 -16.12 10.07 -5.11
C VAL A 235 -16.20 10.51 -3.65
N SER A 236 -15.05 10.59 -2.97
CA SER A 236 -14.95 11.02 -1.57
C SER A 236 -15.43 12.46 -1.38
N LYS A 237 -15.01 13.37 -2.26
CA LYS A 237 -15.44 14.77 -2.28
C LYS A 237 -16.95 14.90 -2.46
N ARG A 238 -17.54 14.15 -3.39
CA ARG A 238 -18.99 14.14 -3.64
C ARG A 238 -19.74 13.67 -2.39
N LYS A 239 -19.26 12.62 -1.72
CA LYS A 239 -19.89 12.09 -0.50
C LYS A 239 -19.84 13.09 0.66
N ILE A 240 -18.68 13.68 0.95
CA ILE A 240 -18.54 14.67 2.03
C ILE A 240 -19.38 15.93 1.75
N ASN A 241 -19.44 16.38 0.50
CA ASN A 241 -20.25 17.56 0.16
C ASN A 241 -21.75 17.32 0.36
N LYS A 242 -22.23 16.10 0.07
CA LYS A 242 -23.62 15.66 0.28
C LYS A 242 -23.92 15.18 1.71
N TYR A 243 -22.97 15.31 2.63
CA TYR A 243 -23.20 14.95 4.02
C TYR A 243 -24.20 15.95 4.62
N GLU A 244 -25.45 15.52 4.76
CA GLU A 244 -26.52 16.20 5.46
C GLU A 244 -26.53 15.69 6.90
N PHE A 245 -26.71 16.59 7.87
CA PHE A 245 -26.92 16.21 9.26
C PHE A 245 -28.22 15.37 9.31
N MET A 246 -28.09 14.04 9.40
CA MET A 246 -29.15 13.20 9.97
C MET A 246 -28.96 13.15 11.47
#